data_AF-A0A920IXC2-F1
#
_entry.id   AF-A0A920IXC2-F1
#
_cell.length_a   1.000
_cell.length_b   1.000
_cell.length_c   1.000
_cell.angle_alpha   90.00
_cell.angle_beta   90.00
_cell.angle_gamma   90.00
#
_symmetry.space_group_name_H-M   'P 1'
#
loop_
_entity.id
_entity.type
_entity.pdbx_description
1 polymer ?
#
loop_
_entity_poly.entity_id
_entity_poly.type
_entity_poly.pdbx_seq_one_letter_code
_entity_poly.pdbx_strand_id
1 'polypeptide(L)'
;MKENKNEAGEILGQSIIIINAISCILEPFLPESSQKLQKILFGETINEWKLILPKPGTPFEKPMPLFEKLDEEVVLEENRNSLDE
;
A
#
# COMPACT_ATOMS: atom_id res chain seq x y z
N MET A 1 -11.59 17.85 -10.25
CA MET A 1 -10.11 17.66 -10.20
C MET A 1 -9.35 18.20 -11.41
N LYS A 2 -9.83 18.05 -12.66
CA LYS A 2 -9.11 18.57 -13.84
C LYS A 2 -8.99 20.12 -13.89
N GLU A 3 -9.90 20.82 -13.20
CA GLU A 3 -9.99 22.27 -13.20
C GLU A 3 -9.21 22.97 -12.07
N ASN A 4 -9.00 22.31 -10.92
CA ASN A 4 -8.24 22.86 -9.79
C ASN A 4 -7.03 21.98 -9.45
N LYS A 5 -5.89 22.28 -10.06
CA LYS A 5 -4.64 21.49 -9.91
C LYS A 5 -4.02 21.61 -8.52
N ASN A 6 -4.16 22.76 -7.86
CA ASN A 6 -3.57 23.01 -6.55
C ASN A 6 -4.27 22.15 -5.48
N GLU A 7 -5.60 22.19 -5.47
CA GLU A 7 -6.42 21.37 -4.57
C GLU A 7 -6.19 19.87 -4.82
N ALA A 8 -6.09 19.44 -6.09
CA ALA A 8 -5.78 18.05 -6.41
C ALA A 8 -4.39 17.62 -5.88
N GLY A 9 -3.40 18.51 -5.95
CA GLY A 9 -2.07 18.27 -5.39
C GLY A 9 -2.09 18.14 -3.86
N GLU A 10 -2.88 18.97 -3.17
CA GLU A 10 -3.05 18.90 -1.72
C GLU A 10 -3.69 17.58 -1.28
N ILE A 11 -4.80 17.20 -1.93
CA ILE A 11 -5.48 15.92 -1.65
C ILE A 11 -4.54 14.74 -1.90
N LEU A 12 -3.76 14.77 -2.98
CA LEU A 12 -2.81 13.70 -3.28
C LEU A 12 -1.70 13.63 -2.24
N GLY A 13 -1.15 14.76 -1.82
CA GLY A 13 -0.14 14.83 -0.76
C GLY A 13 -0.64 14.26 0.56
N GLN A 14 -1.85 14.63 0.98
CA GLN A 14 -2.44 14.08 2.22
C GLN A 14 -2.77 12.60 2.09
N SER A 15 -3.21 12.15 0.91
CA SER A 15 -3.44 10.74 0.66
C SER A 15 -2.16 9.92 0.83
N ILE A 16 -1.02 10.40 0.32
CA ILE A 16 0.28 9.72 0.48
C ILE A 16 0.69 9.62 1.95
N ILE A 17 0.49 10.69 2.73
CA ILE A 17 0.79 10.69 4.17
C ILE A 17 -0.06 9.64 4.91
N ILE A 18 -1.35 9.56 4.59
CA ILE A 18 -2.27 8.57 5.16
C ILE A 18 -1.83 7.15 4.76
N ILE A 19 -1.49 6.92 3.49
CA ILE A 19 -1.04 5.61 3.01
C ILE A 19 0.26 5.18 3.71
N ASN A 20 1.22 6.10 3.92
CA ASN A 20 2.43 5.79 4.69
C ASN A 20 2.10 5.39 6.13
N ALA A 21 1.19 6.12 6.80
CA ALA A 21 0.75 5.76 8.15
C ALA A 21 0.13 4.36 8.21
N ILE A 22 -0.72 4.01 7.24
CA ILE A 22 -1.32 2.67 7.11
C ILE A 22 -0.23 1.63 6.91
N SER A 23 0.80 1.90 6.10
CA SER A 23 1.92 0.99 5.90
C SER A 23 2.62 0.63 7.21
N CYS A 24 2.89 1.62 8.08
CA CYS A 24 3.50 1.38 9.39
C CYS A 24 2.58 0.57 10.32
N ILE A 25 1.26 0.86 10.31
CA ILE A 25 0.29 0.14 11.16
C ILE A 25 0.14 -1.32 10.73
N LEU A 26 0.16 -1.60 9.42
CA LEU A 26 0.01 -2.94 8.87
C LEU A 26 1.26 -3.81 8.99
N GLU A 27 2.44 -3.22 9.21
CA GLU A 27 3.72 -3.94 9.15
C GLU A 27 3.81 -5.17 10.10
N PRO A 28 3.30 -5.13 11.35
CA PRO A 28 3.29 -6.31 12.22
C PRO A 28 2.39 -7.45 11.75
N PHE A 29 1.41 -7.18 10.88
CA PHE A 29 0.40 -8.14 10.44
C PHE A 29 0.61 -8.59 8.99
N LEU A 30 1.08 -7.68 8.13
CA LEU A 30 1.26 -7.87 6.69
C LEU A 30 2.62 -7.27 6.24
N PRO A 31 3.75 -7.77 6.77
CA PRO A 31 5.07 -7.16 6.57
C PRO A 31 5.44 -7.01 5.09
N GLU A 32 5.16 -8.02 4.27
CA GLU A 32 5.46 -7.98 2.83
C GLU A 32 4.64 -6.91 2.10
N SER A 33 3.37 -6.74 2.49
CA SER A 33 2.49 -5.73 1.90
C SER A 33 2.94 -4.33 2.28
N SER A 34 3.29 -4.11 3.55
CA SER A 34 3.86 -2.85 4.01
C SER A 34 5.15 -2.51 3.27
N GLN A 35 6.07 -3.46 3.11
CA GLN A 35 7.32 -3.22 2.39
C GLN A 35 7.09 -2.92 0.90
N LYS A 36 6.16 -3.61 0.24
CA LYS A 36 5.79 -3.33 -1.16
C LYS A 36 5.19 -1.92 -1.30
N LEU A 37 4.36 -1.50 -0.35
CA LEU A 37 3.76 -0.17 -0.34
C LEU A 37 4.82 0.92 -0.13
N GLN A 38 5.76 0.73 0.81
CA GLN A 38 6.88 1.65 1.02
C GLN A 38 7.75 1.80 -0.23
N LYS A 39 8.08 0.69 -0.91
CA LYS A 39 8.81 0.74 -2.18
C LYS A 39 8.07 1.56 -3.24
N ILE A 40 6.75 1.40 -3.36
CA ILE A 40 5.96 2.20 -4.31
C ILE A 40 6.05 3.70 -4.00
N LEU A 41 5.97 4.06 -2.71
CA LEU A 41 5.94 5.46 -2.28
C LEU A 41 7.32 6.13 -2.25
N PHE A 42 8.38 5.39 -1.89
CA PHE A 42 9.69 5.95 -1.56
C PHE A 42 10.85 5.33 -2.35
N GLY A 43 10.62 4.26 -3.12
CA GLY A 43 11.66 3.51 -3.84
C GLY A 43 12.50 2.60 -2.95
N GLU A 44 12.23 2.56 -1.65
CA GLU A 44 12.96 1.76 -0.67
C GLU A 44 12.03 1.26 0.45
N THR A 45 12.53 0.30 1.22
CA THR A 45 11.84 -0.22 2.40
C THR A 45 12.26 0.63 3.60
N ILE A 46 11.29 1.19 4.31
CA ILE A 46 11.50 2.07 5.47
C ILE A 46 10.73 1.50 6.65
N ASN A 47 11.41 0.69 7.47
CA ASN A 47 10.81 0.02 8.63
C ASN A 47 10.90 0.87 9.90
N GLU A 48 10.80 2.19 9.75
CA GLU A 48 10.74 3.10 10.89
C GLU A 48 9.28 3.32 11.28
N TRP A 49 8.94 3.15 12.55
CA TRP A 49 7.64 3.53 13.12
C TRP A 49 7.51 5.06 13.21
N LYS A 50 7.53 5.71 12.06
CA LYS A 50 7.59 7.16 11.91
C LYS A 50 6.76 7.61 10.72
N LEU A 51 5.99 8.66 10.92
CA LEU A 51 5.29 9.32 9.82
C LEU A 51 6.29 10.10 8.95
N ILE A 52 6.33 9.78 7.66
CA ILE A 52 7.14 10.46 6.65
C ILE A 52 6.25 11.45 5.91
N LEU A 53 6.70 12.71 5.87
CA LEU A 53 6.07 13.74 5.06
C LEU A 53 6.75 13.75 3.69
N PRO A 54 6.04 13.39 2.59
CA PRO A 54 6.61 13.38 1.26
C PRO A 54 6.96 14.82 0.85
N LYS A 55 8.16 15.00 0.32
CA LYS A 55 8.58 16.29 -0.23
C LYS A 55 7.86 16.51 -1.58
N PRO A 56 7.25 17.69 -1.81
CA PRO A 56 6.65 17.99 -3.11
C PRO A 56 7.69 17.87 -4.24
N GLY A 57 7.27 17.26 -5.36
CA GLY A 57 8.13 17.02 -6.52
C GLY A 57 9.00 15.76 -6.44
N THR A 58 8.96 15.01 -5.35
CA THR A 58 9.59 13.68 -5.28
C THR A 58 8.87 12.70 -6.22
N PRO A 59 9.59 11.96 -7.07
CA PRO A 59 8.98 10.94 -7.91
C PRO A 59 8.58 9.72 -7.09
N PHE A 60 7.55 9.01 -7.55
CA PHE A 60 7.10 7.74 -6.98
C PHE A 60 7.22 6.65 -8.05
N GLU A 61 7.29 5.39 -7.63
CA GLU A 61 7.15 4.29 -8.59
C GLU A 61 5.73 4.25 -9.15
N LYS A 62 5.57 3.61 -10.31
CA LYS A 62 4.25 3.44 -10.90
C LYS A 62 3.38 2.60 -9.95
N PRO A 63 2.20 3.09 -9.52
CA PRO A 63 1.34 2.34 -8.63
C PRO A 63 0.97 0.97 -9.22
N MET A 64 1.03 -0.06 -8.39
CA MET A 64 0.63 -1.42 -8.72
C MET A 64 -0.35 -1.95 -7.66
N PRO A 65 -1.23 -2.91 -8.02
CA PRO A 65 -2.10 -3.54 -7.05
C PRO A 65 -1.32 -4.14 -5.88
N LEU A 66 -1.77 -3.85 -4.66
CA LEU A 66 -1.15 -4.41 -3.45
C LEU A 66 -1.64 -5.83 -3.18
N PHE A 67 -2.92 -6.09 -3.44
CA PHE A 67 -3.57 -7.38 -3.23
C PHE A 67 -4.24 -7.84 -4.52
N GLU A 68 -4.19 -9.16 -4.74
CA GLU A 68 -5.03 -9.85 -5.70
C GLU A 68 -6.26 -10.40 -4.99
N LYS A 69 -7.42 -10.32 -5.65
CA LYS A 69 -8.65 -10.89 -5.08
C LYS A 69 -8.52 -12.41 -5.11
N LEU A 70 -8.84 -13.07 -4.00
CA LEU A 70 -8.90 -14.53 -3.95
C LEU A 70 -9.95 -15.08 -4.93
N ASP A 71 -9.55 -16.09 -5.69
CA ASP A 71 -10.43 -16.83 -6.59
C ASP A 71 -11.29 -17.81 -5.78
N GLU A 72 -12.57 -17.88 -6.11
CA GLU A 72 -13.52 -18.78 -5.46
C GLU A 72 -13.14 -20.25 -5.67
N GLU A 73 -12.55 -20.60 -6.81
CA GLU A 73 -12.09 -21.96 -7.11
C GLU A 73 -10.96 -22.37 -6.16
N VAL A 74 -9.99 -21.48 -5.95
CA VAL A 74 -8.87 -21.68 -5.01
C VAL A 74 -9.39 -21.84 -3.58
N VAL A 75 -10.35 -20.99 -3.16
CA VAL A 75 -10.96 -21.10 -1.83
C VAL A 75 -11.65 -22.45 -1.63
N LEU A 76 -12.39 -22.94 -2.63
CA LEU A 76 -13.06 -24.23 -2.55
C LEU A 76 -12.07 -25.40 -2.50
N GLU A 77 -10.94 -25.30 -3.21
CA GLU A 77 -9.88 -26.31 -3.19
C GLU A 77 -9.17 -26.39 -1.84
N GLU A 78 -8.72 -25.25 -1.30
CA GLU A 78 -8.04 -25.21 0.01
C GLU A 78 -8.96 -25.67 1.15
N ASN A 79 -10.25 -25.35 1.10
CA ASN A 79 -11.22 -25.84 2.07
C ASN A 79 -11.40 -27.36 2.03
N ARG A 80 -11.27 -28.01 0.86
CA ARG A 80 -11.29 -29.48 0.78
C ARG A 80 -10.02 -30.06 1.39
N ASN A 81 -8.86 -29.55 1.00
CA ASN A 81 -7.57 -30.01 1.51
C ASN A 81 -7.48 -29.92 3.04
N SER A 82 -8.01 -28.84 3.64
CA SER A 82 -8.04 -28.66 5.09
C SER A 82 -8.99 -29.60 5.84
N LEU A 83 -9.95 -30.23 5.18
CA LEU A 83 -10.88 -31.20 5.79
C LEU A 83 -10.35 -32.64 5.72
N ASP A 84 -9.35 -32.88 4.87
CA ASP A 84 -8.72 -34.19 4.64
C ASP A 84 -7.47 -34.42 5.52
N GLU A 85 -7.03 -33.42 6.31
CA GLU A 85 -5.99 -33.49 7.36
C GLU A 85 -6.57 -33.77 8.76
#